data_AF-A0A2V9ZB07-F1
#
_entry.id   AF-A0A2V9ZB07-F1
#
_cell.length_a   1.000
_cell.length_b   1.000
_cell.length_c   1.000
_cell.angle_alpha   90.00
_cell.angle_beta   90.00
_cell.angle_gamma   90.00
#
_symmetry.space_group_name_H-M   'P 1'
#
loop_
_entity.id
_entity.type
_entity.pdbx_description
1 polymer ?
#
loop_
_entity_poly.entity_id
_entity_poly.type
_entity_poly.pdbx_seq_one_letter_code
_entity_poly.pdbx_strand_id
1 'polypeptide(L)'
;NTLIESAKKTSRVIVVDEGYGRYGVTAEIASVIAEGAFYNLDAPVKRMGAMHVPIPFSPPLEDVTVPTENTVFEMARKLCGQA
;
A
#
# COMPACT_ATOMS: atom_id res chain seq x y z
N ASN A 1 11.04 16.17 2.07
CA ASN A 1 11.07 14.83 1.43
C ASN A 1 11.04 13.69 2.45
N THR A 2 10.01 13.62 3.30
CA THR A 2 9.97 12.60 4.38
C THR A 2 9.76 11.18 3.85
N LEU A 3 8.91 11.00 2.84
CA LEU A 3 8.60 9.70 2.25
C LEU A 3 9.82 9.03 1.62
N ILE A 4 10.55 9.80 0.81
CA ILE A 4 11.74 9.32 0.08
C ILE A 4 12.84 8.91 1.05
N GLU A 5 13.14 9.74 2.05
CA GLU A 5 14.20 9.43 3.02
C GLU A 5 13.85 8.21 3.88
N SER A 6 12.57 8.03 4.23
CA SER A 6 12.10 6.80 4.88
C SER A 6 12.29 5.58 3.98
N ALA A 7 11.87 5.66 2.72
CA ALA A 7 12.01 4.58 1.74
C ALA A 7 13.48 4.19 1.50
N LYS A 8 14.38 5.16 1.43
CA LYS A 8 15.83 4.91 1.32
C LYS A 8 16.40 4.16 2.52
N LYS A 9 15.85 4.39 3.72
CA LYS A 9 16.27 3.72 4.95
C LYS A 9 15.74 2.29 5.04
N THR A 10 14.50 2.04 4.61
CA THR A 10 13.82 0.75 4.82
C THR A 10 13.81 -0.17 3.62
N SER A 11 14.17 0.33 2.43
CA SER A 11 14.18 -0.34 1.11
C SER A 11 12.86 -0.98 0.64
N ARG A 12 11.82 -1.01 1.49
CA ARG A 12 10.51 -1.61 1.23
C ARG A 12 9.42 -0.70 1.78
N VAL A 13 8.35 -0.53 1.01
CA VAL A 13 7.26 0.40 1.31
C VAL A 13 5.91 -0.20 0.93
N ILE A 14 4.93 -0.01 1.81
CA ILE A 14 3.50 -0.19 1.54
C ILE A 14 2.82 1.17 1.69
N VAL A 15 2.01 1.55 0.71
CA VAL A 15 1.08 2.69 0.79
C VAL A 15 -0.33 2.13 0.94
N VAL A 16 -1.01 2.52 2.01
CA VAL A 16 -2.36 2.05 2.36
C VAL A 16 -3.31 3.23 2.42
N ASP A 17 -4.51 3.07 1.87
CA ASP A 17 -5.62 4.02 1.92
C ASP A 17 -6.94 3.23 2.00
N GLU A 18 -7.99 3.79 2.62
CA GLU A 18 -9.32 3.16 2.63
C GLU A 18 -10.12 3.51 1.36
N GLY A 19 -9.69 4.51 0.59
CA GLY A 19 -10.24 4.81 -0.73
C GLY A 19 -9.94 3.72 -1.76
N TYR A 20 -10.61 3.80 -2.91
CA TYR A 20 -10.41 2.84 -4.00
C TYR A 20 -8.95 2.71 -4.41
N GLY A 21 -8.47 1.46 -4.54
CA GLY A 21 -7.09 1.20 -4.97
C GLY A 21 -6.79 1.66 -6.41
N ARG A 22 -7.82 1.85 -7.24
CA ARG A 22 -7.72 2.39 -8.61
C ARG A 22 -7.85 3.91 -8.58
N TYR A 23 -6.93 4.60 -9.25
CA TYR A 23 -6.92 6.06 -9.38
C TYR A 23 -6.97 6.82 -8.03
N GLY A 24 -6.66 6.16 -6.92
CA GLY A 24 -6.64 6.76 -5.58
C GLY A 24 -5.28 7.36 -5.21
N VAL A 25 -5.23 7.97 -4.03
CA VAL A 25 -4.05 8.68 -3.49
C VAL A 25 -2.81 7.78 -3.41
N THR A 26 -3.01 6.48 -3.19
CA THR A 26 -1.90 5.52 -3.14
C THR A 26 -1.06 5.49 -4.41
N ALA A 27 -1.67 5.78 -5.57
CA ALA A 27 -0.96 5.78 -6.86
C ALA A 27 0.08 6.91 -6.93
N GLU A 28 -0.31 8.11 -6.53
CA GLU A 28 0.55 9.29 -6.54
C GLU A 28 1.71 9.13 -5.55
N ILE A 29 1.42 8.75 -4.31
CA ILE A 29 2.44 8.53 -3.28
C ILE A 29 3.44 7.46 -3.73
N ALA A 30 2.96 6.37 -4.35
CA ALA A 30 3.84 5.33 -4.86
C ALA A 30 4.72 5.82 -6.02
N SER A 31 4.20 6.67 -6.91
CA SER A 31 5.00 7.28 -8.00
C SER A 31 6.12 8.14 -7.44
N VAL A 32 5.79 9.05 -6.51
CA VAL A 32 6.77 9.94 -5.85
C VAL A 32 7.89 9.14 -5.17
N ILE A 33 7.56 8.05 -4.48
CA ILE A 33 8.55 7.19 -3.83
C ILE A 33 9.37 6.41 -4.86
N ALA A 34 8.72 5.82 -5.87
CA ALA A 34 9.40 5.05 -6.89
C ALA A 34 10.39 5.92 -7.70
N GLU A 35 10.01 7.16 -8.04
CA GLU A 35 10.89 8.12 -8.72
C GLU A 35 12.03 8.59 -7.83
N GLY A 36 11.73 8.93 -6.56
CA GLY A 36 12.71 9.52 -5.64
C GLY A 36 13.67 8.52 -4.97
N ALA A 37 13.34 7.23 -4.95
CA ALA A 37 14.09 6.19 -4.25
C ALA A 37 14.32 4.93 -5.09
N PHE A 38 14.19 4.99 -6.42
CA PHE A 38 14.26 3.83 -7.32
C PHE A 38 15.42 2.86 -7.00
N TYR A 39 16.64 3.38 -6.89
CA TYR A 39 17.85 2.58 -6.65
C TYR A 39 17.99 2.05 -5.22
N ASN A 40 17.15 2.51 -4.28
CA ASN A 40 17.17 2.10 -2.88
C ASN A 40 16.09 1.07 -2.55
N LEU A 41 15.18 0.78 -3.49
CA LEU A 41 14.07 -0.15 -3.26
C LEU A 41 14.49 -1.58 -3.59
N ASP A 42 14.38 -2.49 -2.62
CA ASP A 42 14.61 -3.93 -2.81
C ASP A 42 13.37 -4.65 -3.37
N ALA A 43 12.22 -3.97 -3.37
CA ALA A 43 10.94 -4.48 -3.84
C ALA A 43 10.09 -3.32 -4.36
N PRO A 44 9.17 -3.57 -5.32
CA PRO A 44 8.28 -2.53 -5.81
C PRO A 44 7.41 -1.98 -4.67
N VAL A 45 7.17 -0.67 -4.67
CA VAL A 45 6.23 -0.03 -3.73
C VAL A 45 4.87 -0.70 -3.87
N LYS A 46 4.38 -1.30 -2.78
CA LYS A 46 3.08 -1.95 -2.76
C LYS A 46 2.00 -0.94 -2.42
N ARG A 47 0.84 -1.10 -3.04
CA ARG A 47 -0.34 -0.28 -2.80
C ARG A 47 -1.47 -1.18 -2.33
N MET A 48 -2.17 -0.73 -1.30
CA MET A 48 -3.38 -1.37 -0.79
C MET A 48 -4.47 -0.31 -0.69
N GLY A 49 -5.63 -0.62 -1.23
CA GLY A 49 -6.79 0.25 -1.23
C GLY A 49 -8.05 -0.58 -1.26
N ALA A 50 -9.20 0.07 -1.15
CA ALA A 50 -10.48 -0.62 -1.24
C ALA A 50 -10.67 -1.33 -2.57
N MET A 51 -11.40 -2.44 -2.52
CA MET A 51 -11.83 -3.23 -3.67
C MET A 51 -12.60 -2.36 -4.67
N HIS A 52 -12.50 -2.69 -5.96
CA HIS A 52 -13.20 -1.95 -7.02
C HIS A 52 -14.66 -2.40 -7.16
N VAL A 53 -15.44 -2.18 -6.10
CA VAL A 53 -16.87 -2.49 -6.00
C VAL A 53 -17.57 -1.35 -5.26
N PRO A 54 -18.85 -1.06 -5.53
CA PRO A 54 -19.61 -0.11 -4.71
C PRO A 54 -19.57 -0.51 -3.24
N ILE A 55 -19.29 0.45 -2.36
CA ILE A 55 -19.20 0.21 -0.92
C ILE A 55 -20.58 -0.25 -0.39
N PRO A 56 -20.67 -1.45 0.20
CA PRO A 56 -21.91 -1.95 0.76
C PRO A 56 -22.35 -1.16 1.98
N PHE A 57 -23.66 -1.05 2.20
CA PHE A 57 -24.20 -0.47 3.45
C PHE A 57 -24.02 -1.40 4.66
N SER A 58 -23.95 -2.71 4.43
CA SER A 58 -23.85 -3.69 5.51
C SER A 58 -22.44 -3.65 6.09
N PRO A 59 -22.25 -3.37 7.40
CA PRO A 59 -20.90 -3.25 7.98
C PRO A 59 -20.02 -4.50 7.76
N PRO A 60 -20.52 -5.74 7.94
CA PRO A 60 -19.72 -6.93 7.62
C PRO A 60 -19.29 -7.03 6.15
N LEU A 61 -20.03 -6.42 5.22
CA LEU A 61 -19.67 -6.39 3.81
C LEU A 61 -18.78 -5.18 3.48
N GLU A 62 -18.88 -4.08 4.21
CA GLU A 62 -17.97 -2.93 4.11
C GLU A 62 -16.55 -3.30 4.55
N ASP A 63 -16.42 -4.01 5.69
CA ASP A 63 -15.15 -4.43 6.27
C ASP A 63 -14.29 -5.26 5.29
N VAL A 64 -14.93 -6.10 4.46
CA VAL A 64 -14.20 -6.91 3.46
C VAL A 64 -13.75 -6.10 2.26
N THR A 65 -14.27 -4.89 2.06
CA THR A 65 -13.88 -4.02 0.93
C THR A 65 -12.60 -3.26 1.17
N VAL A 66 -12.24 -2.97 2.42
CA VAL A 66 -11.07 -2.16 2.79
C VAL A 66 -9.89 -3.02 3.25
N PRO A 67 -8.64 -2.51 3.17
CA PRO A 67 -7.49 -3.19 3.77
C PRO A 67 -7.65 -3.35 5.28
N THR A 68 -7.40 -4.56 5.79
CA THR A 68 -7.39 -4.86 7.24
C THR A 68 -5.97 -5.02 7.76
N GLU A 69 -5.78 -4.91 9.07
CA GLU A 69 -4.49 -5.10 9.75
C GLU A 69 -3.83 -6.44 9.39
N ASN A 70 -4.62 -7.51 9.26
CA ASN A 70 -4.14 -8.84 8.87
C ASN A 70 -3.63 -8.84 7.43
N THR A 71 -4.36 -8.21 6.50
CA THR A 71 -3.92 -8.13 5.10
C THR A 71 -2.65 -7.29 4.94
N VAL A 72 -2.50 -6.22 5.74
CA VAL A 72 -1.30 -5.38 5.77
C VAL A 72 -0.11 -6.15 6.33
N PHE A 73 -0.32 -6.89 7.43
CA PHE A 73 0.72 -7.74 8.04
C PHE A 73 1.24 -8.80 7.06
N GLU A 74 0.33 -9.52 6.39
CA GLU A 74 0.71 -10.55 5.41
C GLU A 74 1.42 -9.94 4.19
N MET A 75 1.02 -8.74 3.75
CA MET A 75 1.74 -8.02 2.70
C MET A 75 3.16 -7.62 3.14
N ALA A 76 3.32 -7.15 4.38
CA ALA A 76 4.62 -6.80 4.94
C ALA A 76 5.55 -8.03 5.03
N ARG A 77 5.04 -9.17 5.51
CA ARG A 77 5.80 -10.44 5.54
C ARG A 77 6.26 -10.87 4.14
N LYS A 78 5.35 -10.81 3.16
CA LYS A 78 5.68 -11.11 1.75
C LYS A 78 6.77 -10.18 1.23
N LEU A 79 6.68 -8.88 1.53
CA LEU A 79 7.72 -7.93 1.14
C LEU A 79 9.06 -8.25 1.80
N CYS A 80 9.08 -8.69 3.05
CA CYS A 80 10.30 -9.10 3.75
C CYS A 80 10.84 -10.48 3.33
N GLY A 81 10.23 -11.16 2.36
CA GLY A 81 10.65 -12.50 1.92
C GLY A 81 10.34 -13.61 2.94
N GLN A 82 9.42 -13.38 3.87
CA GLN A 82 9.06 -14.28 4.96
C GLN A 82 7.78 -15.08 4.67
N ALA A 83 7.46 -15.31 3.39
CA ALA A 83 6.25 -16.03 2.97
C ALA A 83 6.41 -17.55 3.10
#